data_AF-A0A1V5E2B4-F1
#
_entry.id   AF-A0A1V5E2B4-F1
#
_cell.length_a   1.000
_cell.length_b   1.000
_cell.length_c   1.000
_cell.angle_alpha   90.00
_cell.angle_beta   90.00
_cell.angle_gamma   90.00
#
_symmetry.space_group_name_H-M   'P 1'
#
loop_
_entity.id
_entity.type
_entity.pdbx_description
1 polymer ?
#
loop_
_entity_poly.entity_id
_entity_poly.type
_entity_poly.pdbx_seq_one_letter_code
_entity_poly.pdbx_strand_id
1 'polypeptide(L)'
;MYAVGDCCESWNRVSRSWVNIPLGDIANKQGRVAGRNIGGNPLTFDGIVGAQSFRLFNLECAATGIAEKEAAAAGYSPVSNITWGSAMAPSLGMRKIGLKLIADKSSGRLLGAQAVGVAGAVGRINALSVALWTELDLDQIGYLDLAYAPPFSAVWDIIHNAAQALRREI
;
A
#
# COMPACT_ATOMS: atom_id res chain seq x y z
N MET A 1 7.34 26.92 17.21
CA MET A 1 8.41 25.99 16.80
C MET A 1 7.76 24.88 15.98
N TYR A 2 8.34 24.48 14.84
CA TYR A 2 7.83 23.41 13.97
C TYR A 2 8.79 22.22 14.00
N ALA A 3 8.29 20.99 13.85
CA ALA A 3 9.06 19.76 13.71
C ALA A 3 8.60 19.03 12.44
N VAL A 4 9.55 18.52 11.65
CA VAL A 4 9.30 17.84 10.37
C VAL A 4 10.36 16.76 10.13
N GLY A 5 10.00 15.74 9.36
CA GLY A 5 10.86 14.62 9.02
C GLY A 5 11.11 13.69 10.19
N ASP A 6 12.27 13.05 10.18
CA ASP A 6 12.61 11.91 11.06
C ASP A 6 12.66 12.25 12.56
N CYS A 7 12.60 13.54 12.92
CA CYS A 7 12.55 13.99 14.31
C CYS A 7 11.13 14.02 14.90
N CYS A 8 10.10 13.69 14.12
CA CYS A 8 8.71 13.71 14.57
C CYS A 8 7.93 12.48 14.08
N GLU A 9 6.85 12.16 14.79
CA GLU A 9 5.93 11.09 14.40
C GLU A 9 4.97 11.55 13.29
N SER A 10 4.50 10.60 12.49
CA SER A 10 3.45 10.80 11.49
C SER A 10 2.20 10.04 11.88
N TRP A 11 1.04 10.61 11.58
CA TRP A 11 -0.24 9.93 11.77
C TRP A 11 -0.41 8.83 10.71
N ASN A 12 -0.48 7.56 11.12
CA ASN A 12 -0.81 6.47 10.21
C ASN A 12 -2.34 6.37 10.08
N ARG A 13 -2.84 6.55 8.85
CA ARG A 13 -4.27 6.59 8.55
C ARG A 13 -4.96 5.25 8.72
N VAL A 14 -4.23 4.15 8.61
CA VAL A 14 -4.76 2.78 8.71
C VAL A 14 -4.86 2.35 10.17
N SER A 15 -3.75 2.43 10.93
CA SER A 15 -3.75 2.05 12.35
C SER A 15 -4.40 3.11 13.26
N ARG A 16 -4.65 4.32 12.75
CA ARG A 16 -5.14 5.46 13.54
C ARG A 16 -4.25 5.72 14.75
N SER A 17 -2.94 5.68 14.54
CA SER A 17 -1.93 5.87 15.58
C SER A 17 -0.76 6.69 15.05
N TRP A 18 -0.03 7.34 15.96
CA TRP A 18 1.25 7.97 15.65
C TRP A 18 2.33 6.91 15.46
N VAL A 19 3.14 7.08 14.41
CA VAL A 19 4.23 6.15 14.05
C VAL A 19 5.47 6.92 13.63
N ASN A 20 6.64 6.30 13.80
CA ASN A 20 7.89 6.80 13.26
C ASN A 20 8.29 5.98 12.02
N ILE A 21 8.11 6.57 10.83
CA ILE A 21 8.50 6.01 9.55
C ILE A 21 9.42 7.04 8.86
N PRO A 22 10.76 6.91 8.98
CA PRO A 22 11.71 7.90 8.49
C PRO A 22 11.91 7.74 6.98
N LEU A 23 11.13 8.48 6.18
CA LEU A 23 11.19 8.47 4.72
C LEU A 23 11.26 9.89 4.15
N GLY A 24 12.07 10.04 3.11
CA GLY A 24 12.33 11.34 2.49
C GLY A 24 11.09 12.01 1.90
N ASP A 25 10.11 11.25 1.39
CA ASP A 25 8.88 11.82 0.85
C ASP A 25 7.99 12.42 1.96
N ILE A 26 7.94 11.77 3.13
CA ILE A 26 7.26 12.27 4.33
C ILE A 26 7.90 13.58 4.79
N ALA A 27 9.23 13.59 4.94
CA ALA A 27 9.98 14.78 5.34
C ALA A 27 9.76 15.96 4.38
N ASN A 28 9.77 15.71 3.06
CA ASN A 28 9.51 16.75 2.06
C ASN A 28 8.09 17.31 2.12
N LYS A 29 7.08 16.43 2.26
CA LYS A 29 5.67 16.86 2.39
C LYS A 29 5.43 17.66 3.66
N GLN A 30 5.94 17.19 4.80
CA GLN A 30 5.87 17.90 6.06
C GLN A 30 6.61 19.25 6.02
N GLY A 31 7.79 19.30 5.39
CA GLY A 31 8.53 20.55 5.17
C GLY A 31 7.73 21.58 4.37
N ARG A 32 7.04 21.17 3.31
CA ARG A 32 6.13 22.04 2.54
C ARG A 32 4.98 22.57 3.39
N VAL A 33 4.40 21.72 4.24
CA VAL A 33 3.33 22.10 5.18
C VAL A 33 3.84 23.13 6.19
N ALA A 34 5.00 22.87 6.81
CA ALA A 34 5.60 23.80 7.76
C ALA A 34 5.92 25.16 7.12
N GLY A 35 6.52 25.17 5.92
CA GLY A 35 6.83 26.40 5.19
C GLY A 35 5.57 27.22 4.86
N ARG A 36 4.49 26.54 4.43
CA ARG A 36 3.19 27.18 4.19
C ARG A 36 2.58 27.80 5.45
N ASN A 37 2.68 27.09 6.59
CA ASN A 37 2.15 27.58 7.86
C ASN A 37 2.97 28.75 8.41
N ILE A 38 4.30 28.72 8.28
CA ILE A 38 5.17 29.86 8.61
C ILE A 38 4.84 31.09 7.73
N GLY A 39 4.57 30.86 6.44
CA GLY A 39 4.21 31.91 5.48
C GLY A 39 2.77 32.43 5.57
N GLY A 40 1.99 32.03 6.58
CA GLY A 40 0.61 32.52 6.77
C GLY A 40 -0.43 31.93 5.82
N ASN A 41 -0.13 30.80 5.15
CA ASN A 41 -1.05 30.10 4.26
C ASN A 41 -1.31 28.66 4.75
N PRO A 42 -2.23 28.47 5.73
CA PRO A 42 -2.39 27.22 6.45
C PRO A 42 -2.60 25.99 5.56
N LEU A 43 -1.93 24.90 5.94
CA LEU A 43 -2.06 23.56 5.37
C LEU A 43 -1.91 22.51 6.47
N THR A 44 -2.62 21.40 6.34
CA THR A 44 -2.52 20.23 7.22
C THR A 44 -1.83 19.08 6.51
N PHE A 45 -1.03 18.31 7.25
CA PHE A 45 -0.50 17.04 6.77
C PHE A 45 -1.43 15.90 7.23
N ASP A 46 -2.17 15.29 6.31
CA ASP A 46 -3.24 14.32 6.62
C ASP A 46 -2.75 12.93 7.02
N GLY A 47 -1.45 12.78 7.26
CA GLY A 47 -0.81 11.55 7.64
C GLY A 47 -0.31 10.71 6.47
N ILE A 48 -0.10 9.43 6.72
CA ILE A 48 0.56 8.48 5.82
C ILE A 48 -0.15 7.13 5.81
N VAL A 49 0.17 6.32 4.80
CA VAL A 49 -0.19 4.88 4.73
C VAL A 49 1.06 4.00 4.63
N GLY A 50 2.24 4.52 5.01
CA GLY A 50 3.47 3.72 5.08
C GLY A 50 3.92 3.07 3.77
N ALA A 51 3.65 3.71 2.62
CA ALA A 51 4.10 3.20 1.33
C ALA A 51 5.63 3.29 1.21
N GLN A 52 6.28 2.16 0.98
CA GLN A 52 7.74 2.05 0.94
C GLN A 52 8.18 1.00 -0.07
N SER A 53 9.38 1.18 -0.62
CA SER A 53 9.97 0.22 -1.56
C SER A 53 11.48 0.20 -1.45
N PHE A 54 12.08 -0.95 -1.70
CA PHE A 54 13.51 -1.11 -1.84
C PHE A 54 13.84 -2.17 -2.90
N ARG A 55 15.08 -2.13 -3.39
CA ARG A 55 15.61 -3.09 -4.37
C ARG A 55 16.53 -4.08 -3.65
N LEU A 56 16.29 -5.37 -3.83
CA LEU A 56 17.16 -6.44 -3.34
C LEU A 56 17.68 -7.25 -4.53
N PHE A 57 18.93 -7.02 -4.92
CA PHE A 57 19.48 -7.53 -6.18
C PHE A 57 18.58 -7.13 -7.37
N ASN A 58 18.01 -8.10 -8.08
CA ASN A 58 17.07 -7.88 -9.18
C ASN A 58 15.59 -7.83 -8.73
N LEU A 59 15.28 -8.00 -7.43
CA LEU A 59 13.92 -8.02 -6.91
C LEU A 59 13.46 -6.63 -6.45
N GLU A 60 12.28 -6.25 -6.92
CA GLU A 60 11.47 -5.19 -6.32
C GLU A 60 10.79 -5.74 -5.07
N CYS A 61 10.98 -5.05 -3.95
CA CYS A 61 10.28 -5.31 -2.70
C CYS A 61 9.54 -4.04 -2.30
N ALA A 62 8.24 -4.12 -2.05
CA ALA A 62 7.45 -2.96 -1.66
C ALA A 62 6.34 -3.34 -0.68
N ALA A 63 5.94 -2.39 0.15
CA ALA A 63 4.88 -2.56 1.14
C ALA A 63 4.12 -1.25 1.38
N THR A 64 2.87 -1.36 1.84
CA THR A 64 2.06 -0.24 2.30
C THR A 64 1.02 -0.74 3.31
N GLY A 65 0.55 0.14 4.19
CA GLY A 65 -0.39 -0.17 5.26
C GLY A 65 0.29 -0.78 6.47
N ILE A 66 -0.40 -1.70 7.13
CA ILE A 66 0.04 -2.30 8.39
C ILE A 66 0.03 -3.84 8.31
N ALA A 67 0.93 -4.48 9.04
CA ALA A 67 1.01 -5.94 9.17
C ALA A 67 -0.07 -6.50 10.11
N GLU A 68 -0.30 -7.81 10.10
CA GLU A 68 -1.37 -8.44 10.90
C GLU A 68 -1.23 -8.16 12.40
N LYS A 69 -0.01 -8.15 12.93
CA LYS A 69 0.25 -7.83 14.35
C LYS A 69 -0.14 -6.39 14.68
N GLU A 70 0.17 -5.45 13.79
CA GLU A 70 -0.16 -4.03 13.95
C GLU A 70 -1.67 -3.80 13.79
N ALA A 71 -2.30 -4.51 12.85
CA ALA A 71 -3.74 -4.49 12.65
C ALA A 71 -4.50 -5.01 13.89
N ALA A 72 -4.07 -6.14 14.46
CA ALA A 72 -4.65 -6.67 15.69
C ALA A 72 -4.47 -5.69 16.87
N ALA A 73 -3.30 -5.06 16.98
CA ALA A 73 -3.04 -4.03 18.01
C ALA A 73 -3.90 -2.76 17.82
N ALA A 74 -4.26 -2.44 16.58
CA ALA A 74 -5.17 -1.35 16.23
C ALA A 74 -6.66 -1.70 16.38
N GLY A 75 -6.99 -2.92 16.83
CA GLY A 75 -8.37 -3.34 17.09
C GLY A 75 -9.10 -3.95 15.88
N TYR A 76 -8.40 -4.24 14.78
CA TYR A 76 -8.96 -4.97 13.64
C TYR A 76 -8.95 -6.49 13.87
N SER A 77 -9.72 -7.21 13.06
CA SER A 77 -9.68 -8.68 12.98
C SER A 77 -8.94 -9.10 11.70
N PRO A 78 -7.59 -9.08 11.67
CA PRO A 78 -6.84 -9.24 10.43
C PRO A 78 -7.00 -10.64 9.82
N VAL A 79 -7.20 -10.67 8.51
CA VAL A 79 -7.06 -11.85 7.64
C VAL A 79 -6.06 -11.52 6.54
N SER A 80 -5.35 -12.50 6.01
CA SER A 80 -4.41 -12.26 4.91
C SER A 80 -4.25 -13.48 4.02
N ASN A 81 -3.97 -13.24 2.75
CA ASN A 81 -3.58 -14.27 1.80
C ASN A 81 -2.32 -13.87 1.05
N ILE A 82 -1.65 -14.85 0.45
CA ILE A 82 -0.54 -14.63 -0.49
C ILE A 82 -0.93 -15.20 -1.84
N THR A 83 -0.95 -14.35 -2.84
CA THR A 83 -1.22 -14.73 -4.24
C THR A 83 0.07 -14.63 -5.05
N TRP A 84 0.32 -15.65 -5.87
CA TRP A 84 1.42 -15.66 -6.82
C TRP A 84 0.87 -15.58 -8.25
N GLY A 85 1.52 -14.77 -9.08
CA GLY A 85 1.10 -14.56 -10.46
C GLY A 85 2.25 -14.07 -11.34
N SER A 86 1.89 -13.41 -12.44
CA SER A 86 2.82 -12.85 -13.40
C SER A 86 2.61 -11.34 -13.57
N ALA A 87 3.70 -10.59 -13.65
CA ALA A 87 3.72 -9.16 -13.98
C ALA A 87 3.68 -8.89 -15.50
N MET A 88 3.20 -9.86 -16.27
CA MET A 88 2.95 -9.78 -17.71
C MET A 88 2.01 -10.89 -18.16
N ALA A 89 1.38 -10.71 -19.33
CA ALA A 89 0.55 -11.74 -19.93
C ALA A 89 1.34 -13.03 -20.20
N PRO A 90 0.76 -14.22 -19.93
CA PRO A 90 1.45 -15.50 -20.12
C PRO A 90 1.98 -15.73 -21.54
N SER A 91 1.34 -15.14 -22.56
CA SER A 91 1.76 -15.23 -23.96
C SER A 91 3.10 -14.55 -24.26
N LEU A 92 3.59 -13.68 -23.37
CA LEU A 92 4.86 -12.97 -23.48
C LEU A 92 5.94 -13.51 -22.52
N GLY A 93 5.64 -14.62 -21.84
CA GLY A 93 6.51 -15.23 -20.82
C GLY A 93 5.99 -15.02 -19.40
N MET A 94 6.86 -15.30 -18.42
CA MET A 94 6.49 -15.31 -17.00
C MET A 94 7.47 -14.46 -16.19
N ARG A 95 6.96 -13.38 -15.59
CA ARG A 95 7.70 -12.59 -14.58
C ARG A 95 7.00 -12.74 -13.24
N LYS A 96 7.49 -13.68 -12.42
CA LYS A 96 6.86 -14.03 -11.15
C LYS A 96 6.77 -12.82 -10.23
N ILE A 97 5.58 -12.60 -9.68
CA ILE A 97 5.28 -11.62 -8.66
C ILE A 97 4.45 -12.30 -7.56
N GLY A 98 4.78 -12.01 -6.31
CA GLY A 98 4.01 -12.37 -5.13
C GLY A 98 3.36 -11.12 -4.56
N LEU A 99 2.10 -11.22 -4.18
CA LEU A 99 1.33 -10.16 -3.52
C LEU A 99 0.65 -10.76 -2.29
N LYS A 100 0.92 -10.17 -1.12
CA LYS A 100 0.17 -10.39 0.10
C LYS A 100 -0.80 -9.24 0.31
N LEU A 101 -2.06 -9.54 0.56
CA LEU A 101 -3.05 -8.58 1.04
C LEU A 101 -3.42 -8.91 2.48
N ILE A 102 -3.68 -7.87 3.26
CA ILE A 102 -4.14 -7.94 4.64
C ILE A 102 -5.42 -7.09 4.72
N ALA A 103 -6.50 -7.66 5.24
CA ALA A 103 -7.78 -6.99 5.35
C ALA A 103 -8.40 -7.23 6.73
N ASP A 104 -9.36 -6.38 7.10
CA ASP A 104 -10.20 -6.58 8.28
C ASP A 104 -11.32 -7.58 7.96
N LYS A 105 -11.42 -8.68 8.70
CA LYS A 105 -12.41 -9.72 8.48
C LYS A 105 -13.85 -9.22 8.67
N SER A 106 -14.07 -8.30 9.61
CA SER A 106 -15.43 -7.79 9.90
C SER A 106 -15.99 -6.90 8.79
N SER A 107 -15.15 -6.06 8.19
CA SER A 107 -15.58 -5.04 7.22
C SER A 107 -15.17 -5.34 5.78
N GLY A 108 -14.21 -6.23 5.55
CA GLY A 108 -13.57 -6.40 4.24
C GLY A 108 -12.64 -5.25 3.85
N ARG A 109 -12.39 -4.28 4.75
CA ARG A 109 -11.51 -3.13 4.49
C ARG A 109 -10.06 -3.58 4.29
N LEU A 110 -9.37 -3.04 3.29
CA LEU A 110 -7.93 -3.25 3.13
C LEU A 110 -7.14 -2.57 4.26
N LEU A 111 -6.19 -3.30 4.85
CA LEU A 111 -5.32 -2.83 5.93
C LEU A 111 -3.84 -2.80 5.52
N GLY A 112 -3.41 -3.67 4.61
CA GLY A 112 -2.02 -3.71 4.21
C GLY A 112 -1.78 -4.51 2.95
N ALA A 113 -0.64 -4.24 2.32
CA ALA A 113 -0.19 -4.97 1.15
C ALA A 113 1.33 -5.07 1.13
N GLN A 114 1.84 -6.21 0.66
CA GLN A 114 3.27 -6.46 0.47
C GLN A 114 3.48 -7.16 -0.87
N ALA A 115 4.45 -6.72 -1.66
CA ALA A 115 4.72 -7.29 -2.97
C ALA A 115 6.22 -7.54 -3.17
N VAL A 116 6.53 -8.65 -3.84
CA VAL A 116 7.89 -9.01 -4.26
C VAL A 116 7.87 -9.56 -5.68
N GLY A 117 8.81 -9.11 -6.53
CA GLY A 117 8.92 -9.64 -7.88
C GLY A 117 10.08 -9.03 -8.66
N VAL A 118 10.43 -9.63 -9.79
CA VAL A 118 11.49 -9.10 -10.68
C VAL A 118 11.07 -7.80 -11.37
N ALA A 119 9.76 -7.56 -11.51
CA ALA A 119 9.19 -6.36 -12.08
C ALA A 119 7.73 -6.18 -11.60
N GLY A 120 7.30 -4.93 -11.50
CA GLY A 120 5.90 -4.56 -11.33
C GLY A 120 5.41 -4.52 -9.88
N ALA A 121 6.22 -4.90 -8.88
CA ALA A 121 5.82 -4.95 -7.48
C ALA A 121 5.56 -3.55 -6.91
N VAL A 122 6.45 -2.59 -7.21
CA VAL A 122 6.29 -1.20 -6.75
C VAL A 122 5.02 -0.57 -7.32
N GLY A 123 4.72 -0.84 -8.60
CA GLY A 123 3.50 -0.35 -9.25
C GLY A 123 2.22 -0.83 -8.56
N ARG A 124 2.16 -2.11 -8.15
CA ARG A 124 0.99 -2.66 -7.44
C ARG A 124 0.85 -2.06 -6.04
N ILE A 125 1.97 -1.86 -5.34
CA ILE A 125 1.96 -1.19 -4.03
C ILE A 125 1.53 0.27 -4.12
N ASN A 126 1.90 0.98 -5.18
CA ASN A 126 1.40 2.35 -5.40
C ASN A 126 -0.12 2.39 -5.66
N ALA A 127 -0.68 1.44 -6.40
CA ALA A 127 -2.13 1.34 -6.56
C ALA A 127 -2.82 1.02 -5.22
N LEU A 128 -2.28 0.08 -4.46
CA LEU A 128 -2.83 -0.33 -3.16
C LEU A 128 -2.66 0.74 -2.07
N SER A 129 -1.65 1.61 -2.18
CA SER A 129 -1.49 2.74 -1.24
C SER A 129 -2.58 3.79 -1.46
N VAL A 130 -3.01 4.00 -2.71
CA VAL A 130 -4.19 4.82 -3.02
C VAL A 130 -5.45 4.16 -2.45
N ALA A 131 -5.63 2.84 -2.65
CA ALA A 131 -6.76 2.11 -2.08
C ALA A 131 -6.83 2.22 -0.54
N LEU A 132 -5.68 2.15 0.15
CA LEU A 132 -5.60 2.39 1.59
C LEU A 132 -5.92 3.85 1.95
N TRP A 133 -5.45 4.80 1.15
CA TRP A 133 -5.70 6.23 1.36
C TRP A 133 -7.20 6.57 1.31
N THR A 134 -7.93 5.88 0.44
CA THR A 134 -9.38 6.01 0.22
C THR A 134 -10.22 4.97 0.96
N GLU A 135 -9.59 4.14 1.80
CA GLU A 135 -10.26 3.16 2.67
C GLU A 135 -11.12 2.12 1.91
N LEU A 136 -10.68 1.68 0.73
CA LEU A 136 -11.44 0.70 -0.07
C LEU A 136 -11.53 -0.68 0.60
N ASP A 137 -12.64 -1.37 0.33
CA ASP A 137 -12.84 -2.78 0.66
C ASP A 137 -12.36 -3.74 -0.45
N LEU A 138 -12.30 -5.03 -0.13
CA LEU A 138 -11.87 -6.07 -1.06
C LEU A 138 -12.79 -6.22 -2.29
N ASP A 139 -14.09 -5.94 -2.15
CA ASP A 139 -15.04 -6.03 -3.26
C ASP A 139 -14.75 -4.92 -4.28
N GLN A 140 -14.51 -3.69 -3.81
CA GLN A 140 -14.08 -2.55 -4.63
C GLN A 140 -12.72 -2.78 -5.27
N ILE A 141 -11.73 -3.29 -4.51
CA ILE A 141 -10.39 -3.58 -5.02
C ILE A 141 -10.43 -4.67 -6.10
N GLY A 142 -11.33 -5.65 -5.96
CA GLY A 142 -11.51 -6.73 -6.93
C GLY A 142 -11.92 -6.28 -8.33
N TYR A 143 -12.39 -5.05 -8.50
CA TYR A 143 -12.93 -4.48 -9.74
C TYR A 143 -12.32 -3.12 -10.13
N LEU A 144 -11.16 -2.74 -9.58
CA LEU A 144 -10.49 -1.50 -9.96
C LEU A 144 -10.19 -1.44 -11.47
N ASP A 145 -10.41 -0.28 -12.09
CA ASP A 145 -10.01 -0.05 -13.48
C ASP A 145 -8.50 0.24 -13.55
N LEU A 146 -7.70 -0.83 -13.61
CA LEU A 146 -6.24 -0.75 -13.68
C LEU A 146 -5.76 -0.74 -15.13
N ALA A 147 -4.78 0.11 -15.42
CA ALA A 147 -4.15 0.18 -16.74
C ALA A 147 -3.66 -1.21 -17.19
N TYR A 148 -4.08 -1.61 -18.40
CA TYR A 148 -3.81 -2.93 -18.94
C TYR A 148 -3.12 -2.85 -20.30
N ALA A 149 -2.02 -3.58 -20.42
CA ALA A 149 -1.52 -4.07 -21.70
C ALA A 149 -0.71 -5.36 -21.46
N PRO A 150 -0.67 -6.30 -22.42
CA PRO A 150 -0.02 -7.60 -22.24
C PRO A 150 1.43 -7.54 -21.68
N PRO A 151 2.29 -6.56 -22.04
CA PRO A 151 3.63 -6.47 -21.48
C PRO A 151 3.71 -6.11 -19.99
N PHE A 152 2.64 -5.60 -19.37
CA PHE A 152 2.65 -5.03 -18.00
C PHE A 152 1.74 -5.76 -17.01
N SER A 153 0.74 -6.49 -17.48
CA SER A 153 -0.22 -7.21 -16.64
C SER A 153 -0.92 -8.34 -17.41
N ALA A 154 -1.47 -9.30 -16.66
CA ALA A 154 -2.51 -10.19 -17.17
C ALA A 154 -3.86 -9.45 -17.24
N VAL A 155 -4.84 -10.01 -17.95
CA VAL A 155 -6.20 -9.42 -18.09
C VAL A 155 -6.81 -9.10 -16.73
N TRP A 156 -6.72 -10.05 -15.81
CA TRP A 156 -6.96 -9.82 -14.39
C TRP A 156 -5.62 -9.60 -13.71
N ASP A 157 -5.35 -8.37 -13.30
CA ASP A 157 -4.18 -8.06 -12.48
C ASP A 157 -4.12 -8.92 -11.21
N ILE A 158 -2.91 -9.14 -10.68
CA ILE A 158 -2.71 -9.86 -9.42
C ILE A 158 -3.44 -9.17 -8.25
N ILE A 159 -3.64 -7.85 -8.29
CA ILE A 159 -4.47 -7.13 -7.32
C ILE A 159 -5.90 -7.70 -7.30
N HIS A 160 -6.55 -7.82 -8.46
CA HIS A 160 -7.91 -8.34 -8.55
C HIS A 160 -7.99 -9.78 -8.05
N ASN A 161 -7.05 -10.63 -8.49
CA ASN A 161 -7.03 -12.03 -8.12
C ASN A 161 -6.81 -12.20 -6.59
N ALA A 162 -5.90 -11.43 -6.01
CA ALA A 162 -5.61 -11.48 -4.58
C ALA A 162 -6.81 -11.01 -3.74
N ALA A 163 -7.46 -9.92 -4.16
CA ALA A 163 -8.63 -9.38 -3.46
C ALA A 163 -9.82 -10.34 -3.51
N GLN A 164 -10.15 -10.88 -4.69
CA GLN A 164 -11.22 -11.86 -4.84
C GLN A 164 -10.93 -13.17 -4.11
N ALA A 165 -9.67 -13.61 -4.06
CA ALA A 165 -9.27 -14.78 -3.28
C ALA A 165 -9.44 -14.54 -1.77
N LEU A 166 -8.94 -13.42 -1.25
CA LEU A 166 -9.07 -13.06 0.16
C LEU A 166 -10.54 -12.86 0.56
N ARG A 167 -11.35 -12.30 -0.34
CA ARG A 167 -12.77 -12.07 -0.12
C ARG A 167 -13.56 -13.36 0.15
N ARG A 168 -13.12 -14.49 -0.41
CA ARG A 168 -13.77 -15.80 -0.19
C ARG A 168 -13.44 -16.41 1.18
N GLU A 169 -12.45 -15.86 1.88
CA GLU A 169 -12.02 -16.33 3.21
C GLU A 169 -12.67 -15.56 4.37
N ILE A 170 -13.44 -14.50 4.06
CA ILE A 170 -14.11 -13.64 5.05
C ILE A 170 -15.64 -13.72 5.01
#